data_AF-A0A2L0NDM3-F1
#
_entry.id   AF-A0A2L0NDM3-F1
#
_cell.length_a   1.000
_cell.length_b   1.000
_cell.length_c   1.000
_cell.angle_alpha   90.00
_cell.angle_beta   90.00
_cell.angle_gamma   90.00
#
_symmetry.space_group_name_H-M   'P 1'
#
loop_
_entity.id
_entity.type
_entity.pdbx_description
1 polymer ?
#
loop_
_entity_poly.entity_id
_entity_poly.type
_entity_poly.pdbx_seq_one_letter_code
_entity_poly.pdbx_strand_id
1 'polypeptide(L)'
;MTRRTTRFTRRLLAAVLTLPLSAAGLVAFAAAPARAATPSGATASVSMGDSYISGEAGRWKGNSVVTSGSRAGTDRAWTGSAYDPARVYGATYASGCDRSDVAEVRSAPTVAQTQLNLACSGAVAANVYRAASGGQSFKGEAPQADQLAAVASQYNVKLITLSIGGNDLGFADVITTCVSDYLVWYSYCNDDQQAAIDSRMPAAMAGVGKALDEIRAVMSGAGYTAGDYRIVLQSYPSPIPRSAEMRYPESGWSRSDTGGCPFWNGDADWARDSLVPQISRALAGVAASKGVQFLDLGDMLQGREVCSKATRQATSTTAPSATTSEWARFVDAGLSASQGTVQESMHPNYYGQQALGQCLTLLYARPSGNFACRNTAGQDAGGMYLTAK
;
A
#
# COMPACT_ATOMS: atom_id res chain seq x y z
N MET A 1 29.42 95.83 12.76
CA MET A 1 28.64 94.65 12.30
C MET A 1 29.67 93.57 12.00
N THR A 2 29.80 92.42 12.66
CA THR A 2 28.89 91.66 13.51
C THR A 2 29.76 90.79 14.46
N ARG A 3 29.56 91.02 15.76
CA ARG A 3 29.86 90.27 17.02
C ARG A 3 30.70 88.98 16.98
N ARG A 4 31.83 88.96 17.74
CA ARG A 4 32.04 88.37 19.11
C ARG A 4 32.38 86.86 19.06
N THR A 5 33.30 86.23 19.81
CA THR A 5 33.98 86.55 21.09
C THR A 5 35.08 85.48 21.34
N THR A 6 36.24 85.89 21.89
CA THR A 6 37.03 85.31 23.04
C THR A 6 36.98 83.80 23.35
N ARG A 7 38.02 83.09 23.81
CA ARG A 7 39.07 83.42 24.80
C ARG A 7 40.06 82.23 24.93
N PHE A 8 41.25 82.53 25.44
CA PHE A 8 42.33 81.64 25.87
C PHE A 8 41.95 80.65 27.00
N THR A 9 42.65 79.50 27.09
CA THR A 9 43.61 79.07 28.17
C THR A 9 43.58 77.57 28.53
N ARG A 10 44.80 76.98 28.55
CA ARG A 10 45.45 76.05 29.51
C ARG A 10 44.76 74.77 30.07
N ARG A 11 45.62 73.70 30.05
CA ARG A 11 45.83 72.64 31.08
C ARG A 11 44.71 71.57 31.16
N LEU A 12 44.90 70.28 31.45
CA LEU A 12 45.95 69.48 32.10
C LEU A 12 46.03 68.07 31.44
N LEU A 13 47.20 67.43 31.52
CA LEU A 13 47.35 65.98 31.35
C LEU A 13 46.77 65.26 32.58
N ALA A 14 45.93 64.25 32.34
CA ALA A 14 45.55 63.24 33.31
C ALA A 14 45.93 61.87 32.77
N ALA A 15 46.84 61.18 33.48
CA ALA A 15 47.23 59.81 33.21
C ALA A 15 46.16 58.86 33.72
N VAL A 16 45.67 57.97 32.84
CA VAL A 16 44.76 56.87 33.20
C VAL A 16 45.57 55.57 33.20
N LEU A 17 45.69 54.96 34.38
CA LEU A 17 46.16 53.59 34.56
C LEU A 17 45.16 52.63 33.91
N THR A 18 45.58 51.88 32.89
CA THR A 18 44.82 50.75 32.34
C THR A 18 45.25 49.46 33.04
N LEU A 19 44.37 48.88 33.87
CA LEU A 19 44.49 47.49 34.31
C LEU A 19 44.15 46.54 33.16
N PRO A 20 44.88 45.43 32.96
CA PRO A 20 44.50 44.39 32.02
C PRO A 20 43.41 43.50 32.65
N LEU A 21 42.19 43.54 32.10
CA LEU A 21 41.18 42.51 32.36
C LEU A 21 41.54 41.26 31.55
N SER A 22 41.96 40.20 32.23
CA SER A 22 42.11 38.86 31.68
C SER A 22 40.72 38.27 31.41
N ALA A 23 40.25 38.35 30.16
CA ALA A 23 39.04 37.65 29.73
C ALA A 23 39.33 36.15 29.59
N ALA A 24 39.02 35.38 30.63
CA ALA A 24 38.96 33.92 30.54
C ALA A 24 37.76 33.53 29.68
N GLY A 25 38.01 33.15 28.42
CA GLY A 25 37.00 32.60 27.53
C GLY A 25 36.52 31.23 28.03
N LEU A 26 35.36 31.21 28.67
CA LEU A 26 34.60 29.98 28.92
C LEU A 26 34.07 29.46 27.58
N VAL A 27 34.80 28.52 26.97
CA VAL A 27 34.30 27.73 25.85
C VAL A 27 33.25 26.77 26.42
N ALA A 28 31.98 27.16 26.33
CA ALA A 28 30.87 26.26 26.59
C ALA A 28 30.84 25.20 25.47
N PHE A 29 31.43 24.03 25.72
CA PHE A 29 31.14 22.84 24.93
C PHE A 29 29.66 22.50 25.17
N ALA A 30 28.79 22.96 24.28
CA ALA A 30 27.45 22.42 24.19
C ALA A 30 27.60 20.93 23.83
N ALA A 31 27.39 20.06 24.81
CA ALA A 31 27.29 18.63 24.56
C ALA A 31 26.20 18.43 23.51
N ALA A 32 26.56 17.88 22.35
CA ALA A 32 25.56 17.44 21.38
C ALA A 32 24.59 16.52 22.12
N PRO A 33 23.26 16.69 21.95
CA PRO A 33 22.30 15.82 22.62
C PRO A 33 22.67 14.37 22.30
N ALA A 34 22.85 13.56 23.35
CA ALA A 34 23.13 12.14 23.21
C ALA A 34 22.02 11.55 22.34
N ARG A 35 22.40 11.08 21.15
CA ARG A 35 21.47 10.46 20.19
C ARG A 35 20.89 9.23 20.89
N ALA A 36 19.58 9.21 21.14
CA ALA A 36 18.93 7.99 21.59
C ALA A 36 19.26 6.91 20.55
N ALA A 37 19.92 5.83 21.00
CA ALA A 37 20.28 4.75 20.10
C ALA A 37 18.99 4.14 19.54
N THR A 38 18.93 3.98 18.23
CA THR A 38 17.86 3.21 17.56
C THR A 38 17.73 1.86 18.28
N PRO A 39 16.52 1.38 18.58
CA PRO A 39 16.35 0.14 19.35
C PRO A 39 17.20 -0.99 18.78
N SER A 40 17.97 -1.68 19.63
CA SER A 40 18.92 -2.73 19.23
C SER A 40 18.26 -4.07 18.89
N GLY A 41 16.94 -4.07 18.63
CA GLY A 41 16.17 -5.26 18.31
C GLY A 41 16.48 -5.81 16.91
N ALA A 42 15.90 -6.98 16.61
CA ALA A 42 15.95 -7.54 15.26
C ALA A 42 15.40 -6.54 14.24
N THR A 43 15.97 -6.53 13.04
CA THR A 43 15.47 -5.68 11.95
C THR A 43 14.05 -6.08 11.56
N ALA A 44 13.19 -5.10 11.30
CA ALA A 44 11.80 -5.37 10.91
C ALA A 44 11.37 -4.62 9.64
N SER A 45 10.49 -5.26 8.87
CA SER A 45 9.70 -4.65 7.81
C SER A 45 8.22 -4.71 8.16
N VAL A 46 7.52 -3.59 8.01
CA VAL A 46 6.14 -3.44 8.45
C VAL A 46 5.24 -3.06 7.27
N SER A 47 4.18 -3.83 7.02
CA SER A 47 3.08 -3.40 6.15
C SER A 47 1.97 -2.76 6.95
N MET A 48 1.45 -1.66 6.45
CA MET A 48 0.30 -0.92 6.98
C MET A 48 -0.63 -0.56 5.82
N GLY A 49 -1.92 -0.45 6.09
CA GLY A 49 -2.90 -0.08 5.07
C GLY A 49 -4.15 -0.95 5.03
N ASP A 50 -4.68 -1.12 3.83
CA ASP A 50 -5.95 -1.77 3.54
C ASP A 50 -5.81 -3.24 3.11
N SER A 51 -6.85 -3.76 2.46
CA SER A 51 -7.03 -5.14 2.02
C SER A 51 -5.98 -5.61 1.00
N TYR A 52 -5.50 -4.74 0.11
CA TYR A 52 -4.54 -5.15 -0.91
C TYR A 52 -3.22 -5.58 -0.28
N ILE A 53 -2.68 -4.74 0.62
CA ILE A 53 -1.41 -5.00 1.30
C ILE A 53 -1.58 -5.93 2.52
N SER A 54 -2.78 -6.06 3.08
CA SER A 54 -3.05 -7.04 4.14
C SER A 54 -2.94 -8.48 3.64
N GLY A 55 -3.04 -8.70 2.33
CA GLY A 55 -3.01 -10.03 1.74
C GLY A 55 -4.39 -10.64 1.56
N GLU A 56 -5.44 -9.84 1.52
CA GLU A 56 -6.79 -10.33 1.19
C GLU A 56 -6.75 -11.12 -0.12
N ALA A 57 -7.53 -12.20 -0.18
CA ALA A 57 -7.52 -13.22 -1.23
C ALA A 57 -6.24 -14.06 -1.36
N GLY A 58 -5.25 -13.89 -0.48
CA GLY A 58 -4.06 -14.76 -0.41
C GLY A 58 -4.39 -16.25 -0.19
N ARG A 59 -5.63 -16.57 0.19
CA ARG A 59 -6.21 -17.92 0.23
C ARG A 59 -6.22 -18.64 -1.13
N TRP A 60 -6.25 -17.90 -2.22
CA TRP A 60 -6.54 -18.46 -3.55
C TRP A 60 -5.29 -18.63 -4.41
N LYS A 61 -4.95 -19.86 -4.78
CA LYS A 61 -3.94 -20.17 -5.81
C LYS A 61 -4.58 -20.10 -7.20
N GLY A 62 -4.82 -18.89 -7.69
CA GLY A 62 -5.59 -18.70 -8.93
C GLY A 62 -7.10 -18.91 -8.76
N ASN A 63 -7.83 -18.87 -9.87
CA ASN A 63 -9.28 -19.10 -9.92
C ASN A 63 -9.59 -20.47 -10.54
N SER A 64 -10.77 -21.02 -10.29
CA SER A 64 -11.16 -22.38 -10.69
C SER A 64 -12.57 -22.41 -11.27
N VAL A 65 -12.78 -23.20 -12.32
CA VAL A 65 -14.13 -23.57 -12.79
C VAL A 65 -14.75 -24.69 -11.95
N VAL A 66 -13.94 -25.40 -11.16
CA VAL A 66 -14.41 -26.42 -10.21
C VAL A 66 -14.80 -25.75 -8.91
N THR A 67 -16.06 -25.92 -8.50
CA THR A 67 -16.66 -25.21 -7.35
C THR A 67 -16.68 -26.03 -6.06
N SER A 68 -16.35 -27.31 -6.13
CA SER A 68 -16.38 -28.26 -5.00
C SER A 68 -14.98 -28.70 -4.56
N GLY A 69 -14.92 -29.30 -3.36
CA GLY A 69 -13.69 -29.85 -2.78
C GLY A 69 -12.58 -28.80 -2.66
N SER A 70 -11.36 -29.14 -3.09
CA SER A 70 -10.22 -28.21 -3.10
C SER A 70 -10.31 -27.13 -4.19
N ARG A 71 -11.38 -27.10 -4.99
CA ARG A 71 -11.54 -26.23 -6.17
C ARG A 71 -10.36 -26.39 -7.13
N ALA A 72 -10.12 -27.63 -7.55
CA ALA A 72 -8.95 -28.02 -8.34
C ALA A 72 -7.59 -27.64 -7.70
N GLY A 73 -7.53 -27.50 -6.37
CA GLY A 73 -6.32 -27.12 -5.63
C GLY A 73 -6.10 -25.61 -5.50
N THR A 74 -7.05 -24.77 -5.92
CA THR A 74 -6.94 -23.32 -5.75
C THR A 74 -7.22 -22.87 -4.31
N ASP A 75 -8.07 -23.56 -3.57
CA ASP A 75 -8.46 -23.15 -2.23
C ASP A 75 -7.52 -23.67 -1.15
N ARG A 76 -6.68 -22.79 -0.59
CA ARG A 76 -5.75 -23.13 0.50
C ARG A 76 -6.43 -23.40 1.84
N ALA A 77 -7.71 -23.02 2.00
CA ALA A 77 -8.50 -23.30 3.19
C ALA A 77 -9.05 -24.73 3.22
N TRP A 78 -9.04 -25.47 2.10
CA TRP A 78 -9.58 -26.82 2.06
C TRP A 78 -8.82 -27.78 3.00
N THR A 79 -9.56 -28.46 3.88
CA THR A 79 -9.03 -29.40 4.89
C THR A 79 -9.15 -30.86 4.47
N GLY A 80 -9.69 -31.14 3.28
CA GLY A 80 -10.05 -32.50 2.84
C GLY A 80 -11.53 -32.80 2.95
N SER A 81 -12.27 -32.09 3.81
CA SER A 81 -13.72 -32.25 3.98
C SER A 81 -14.47 -30.93 4.25
N ALA A 82 -13.77 -29.88 4.69
CA ALA A 82 -14.33 -28.57 4.98
C ALA A 82 -13.36 -27.45 4.57
N TYR A 83 -13.74 -26.20 4.85
CA TYR A 83 -12.89 -25.02 4.62
C TYR A 83 -12.56 -24.35 5.94
N ASP A 84 -11.28 -24.10 6.18
CA ASP A 84 -10.76 -23.36 7.32
C ASP A 84 -9.87 -22.19 6.85
N PRO A 85 -10.46 -21.00 6.60
CA PRO A 85 -9.71 -19.81 6.19
C PRO A 85 -8.73 -19.30 7.25
N ALA A 86 -8.90 -19.68 8.53
CA ALA A 86 -7.95 -19.30 9.58
C ALA A 86 -6.56 -19.93 9.35
N ARG A 87 -6.44 -20.97 8.52
CA ARG A 87 -5.14 -21.49 8.07
C ARG A 87 -4.35 -20.52 7.21
N VAL A 88 -5.02 -19.54 6.61
CA VAL A 88 -4.42 -18.52 5.74
C VAL A 88 -4.35 -17.18 6.44
N TYR A 89 -5.45 -16.77 7.08
CA TYR A 89 -5.59 -15.45 7.70
C TYR A 89 -5.29 -15.44 9.21
N GLY A 90 -5.06 -16.61 9.81
CA GLY A 90 -4.84 -16.76 11.24
C GLY A 90 -6.04 -16.29 12.07
N ALA A 91 -5.76 -15.83 13.29
CA ALA A 91 -6.77 -15.33 14.21
C ALA A 91 -7.55 -14.10 13.68
N THR A 92 -6.99 -13.39 12.70
CA THR A 92 -7.56 -12.15 12.16
C THR A 92 -8.78 -12.39 11.29
N TYR A 93 -8.98 -13.62 10.80
CA TYR A 93 -10.19 -14.00 10.07
C TYR A 93 -11.46 -13.75 10.88
N ALA A 94 -11.41 -13.97 12.21
CA ALA A 94 -12.59 -13.86 13.07
C ALA A 94 -13.14 -12.42 13.15
N SER A 95 -12.28 -11.40 13.01
CA SER A 95 -12.70 -10.00 12.95
C SER A 95 -12.94 -9.50 11.52
N GLY A 96 -12.58 -10.30 10.52
CA GLY A 96 -12.55 -9.92 9.11
C GLY A 96 -11.39 -8.97 8.75
N CYS A 97 -10.43 -8.73 9.65
CA CYS A 97 -9.18 -8.03 9.33
C CYS A 97 -8.23 -8.98 8.61
N ASP A 98 -8.62 -9.50 7.44
CA ASP A 98 -7.89 -10.57 6.78
C ASP A 98 -6.41 -10.21 6.55
N ARG A 99 -5.52 -10.92 7.24
CA ARG A 99 -4.06 -10.83 7.07
C ARG A 99 -3.49 -12.15 6.61
N SER A 100 -3.21 -12.29 5.31
CA SER A 100 -2.70 -13.55 4.79
C SER A 100 -1.27 -13.82 5.24
N ASP A 101 -0.99 -15.09 5.49
CA ASP A 101 0.34 -15.66 5.64
C ASP A 101 1.27 -15.46 4.43
N VAL A 102 0.76 -14.96 3.29
CA VAL A 102 1.54 -14.67 2.07
C VAL A 102 1.46 -13.22 1.65
N ALA A 103 0.83 -12.36 2.46
CA ALA A 103 0.78 -10.91 2.23
C ALA A 103 2.14 -10.35 1.82
N GLU A 104 2.18 -9.28 1.04
CA GLU A 104 3.41 -8.70 0.46
C GLU A 104 4.64 -8.76 1.40
N VAL A 105 4.52 -8.27 2.63
CA VAL A 105 5.62 -8.26 3.60
C VAL A 105 6.12 -9.67 3.94
N ARG A 106 5.24 -10.66 4.05
CA ARG A 106 5.57 -12.07 4.31
C ARG A 106 6.23 -12.73 3.09
N SER A 107 5.89 -12.27 1.90
CA SER A 107 6.49 -12.70 0.63
C SER A 107 7.81 -11.99 0.30
N ALA A 108 8.31 -11.10 1.18
CA ALA A 108 9.57 -10.39 1.03
C ALA A 108 10.57 -10.71 2.19
N PRO A 109 10.91 -11.98 2.43
CA PRO A 109 11.62 -12.40 3.64
C PRO A 109 13.06 -11.85 3.76
N THR A 110 13.66 -11.39 2.66
CA THR A 110 15.04 -10.86 2.66
C THR A 110 15.12 -9.37 3.00
N VAL A 111 13.99 -8.68 3.17
CA VAL A 111 13.96 -7.25 3.51
C VAL A 111 14.45 -6.99 4.93
N ALA A 112 14.08 -7.86 5.88
CA ALA A 112 14.40 -7.73 7.30
C ALA A 112 14.35 -9.10 7.99
N GLN A 113 14.83 -9.19 9.24
CA GLN A 113 14.75 -10.42 10.03
C GLN A 113 13.30 -10.77 10.45
N THR A 114 12.47 -9.75 10.67
CA THR A 114 11.07 -9.91 11.09
C THR A 114 10.14 -9.18 10.12
N GLN A 115 9.11 -9.88 9.66
CA GLN A 115 8.03 -9.30 8.87
C GLN A 115 6.79 -9.09 9.75
N LEU A 116 6.19 -7.91 9.70
CA LEU A 116 5.01 -7.55 10.50
C LEU A 116 3.95 -6.97 9.58
N ASN A 117 2.72 -7.47 9.71
CA ASN A 117 1.58 -6.98 8.94
C ASN A 117 0.58 -6.37 9.92
N LEU A 118 0.46 -5.04 9.90
CA LEU A 118 -0.50 -4.27 10.68
C LEU A 118 -1.70 -3.82 9.84
N ALA A 119 -1.64 -3.99 8.52
CA ALA A 119 -2.73 -3.66 7.61
C ALA A 119 -3.99 -4.47 7.94
N CYS A 120 -5.16 -3.95 7.65
CA CYS A 120 -6.41 -4.64 7.89
C CYS A 120 -7.34 -4.45 6.68
N SER A 121 -7.94 -5.54 6.22
CA SER A 121 -8.90 -5.49 5.13
C SER A 121 -10.08 -4.56 5.43
N GLY A 122 -10.39 -3.68 4.48
CA GLY A 122 -11.44 -2.66 4.59
C GLY A 122 -11.01 -1.38 5.31
N ALA A 123 -9.76 -1.26 5.75
CA ALA A 123 -9.29 -0.04 6.40
C ALA A 123 -9.31 1.17 5.46
N VAL A 124 -9.66 2.32 6.00
CA VAL A 124 -9.50 3.65 5.38
C VAL A 124 -8.35 4.40 6.03
N ALA A 125 -7.93 5.55 5.47
CA ALA A 125 -6.81 6.33 5.99
C ALA A 125 -6.97 6.69 7.49
N ALA A 126 -8.21 6.94 7.93
CA ALA A 126 -8.52 7.22 9.35
C ALA A 126 -8.15 6.08 10.32
N ASN A 127 -8.07 4.83 9.85
CA ASN A 127 -7.66 3.70 10.67
C ASN A 127 -6.13 3.59 10.80
N VAL A 128 -5.38 4.35 10.01
CA VAL A 128 -3.91 4.40 10.09
C VAL A 128 -3.44 5.43 11.11
N TYR A 129 -4.15 6.54 11.31
CA TYR A 129 -3.69 7.62 12.19
C TYR A 129 -3.54 7.16 13.65
N ARG A 130 -2.70 7.82 14.44
CA ARG A 130 -2.69 7.60 15.89
C ARG A 130 -4.03 8.02 16.49
N ALA A 131 -4.55 7.29 17.49
CA ALA A 131 -5.78 7.67 18.19
C ALA A 131 -5.72 9.10 18.74
N ALA A 132 -4.56 9.49 19.28
CA ALA A 132 -4.31 10.84 19.79
C ALA A 132 -4.40 11.96 18.72
N SER A 133 -4.45 11.60 17.44
CA SER A 133 -4.59 12.50 16.29
C SER A 133 -5.82 12.15 15.44
N GLY A 134 -6.90 11.70 16.10
CA GLY A 134 -8.17 11.39 15.44
C GLY A 134 -8.20 10.06 14.69
N GLY A 135 -7.26 9.15 14.96
CA GLY A 135 -7.30 7.79 14.46
C GLY A 135 -8.45 6.98 15.06
N GLN A 136 -9.00 6.09 14.24
CA GLN A 136 -10.16 5.28 14.60
C GLN A 136 -9.79 3.80 14.67
N SER A 137 -10.20 3.14 15.76
CA SER A 137 -10.14 1.69 15.85
C SER A 137 -10.98 1.06 14.73
N PHE A 138 -10.62 -0.15 14.34
CA PHE A 138 -11.30 -0.85 13.25
C PHE A 138 -11.32 -2.34 13.50
N LYS A 139 -12.50 -2.97 13.31
CA LYS A 139 -12.69 -4.42 13.47
C LYS A 139 -12.09 -4.98 14.79
N GLY A 140 -12.25 -4.23 15.88
CA GLY A 140 -11.79 -4.60 17.22
C GLY A 140 -10.31 -4.32 17.50
N GLU A 141 -9.58 -3.70 16.57
CA GLU A 141 -8.16 -3.39 16.73
C GLU A 141 -7.91 -1.89 16.89
N ALA A 142 -6.85 -1.54 17.64
CA ALA A 142 -6.37 -0.16 17.75
C ALA A 142 -5.91 0.37 16.38
N PRO A 143 -5.89 1.70 16.19
CA PRO A 143 -5.37 2.29 14.96
C PRO A 143 -3.96 1.79 14.63
N GLN A 144 -3.65 1.63 13.34
CA GLN A 144 -2.42 0.95 12.92
C GLN A 144 -1.16 1.70 13.36
N ALA A 145 -1.17 3.03 13.43
CA ALA A 145 -0.05 3.80 13.96
C ALA A 145 0.21 3.54 15.46
N ASP A 146 -0.83 3.28 16.25
CA ASP A 146 -0.65 2.94 17.67
C ASP A 146 -0.08 1.52 17.81
N GLN A 147 -0.47 0.59 16.93
CA GLN A 147 0.18 -0.72 16.81
C GLN A 147 1.65 -0.58 16.37
N LEU A 148 1.94 0.31 15.42
CA LEU A 148 3.31 0.62 14.98
C LEU A 148 4.16 1.15 16.13
N ALA A 149 3.61 1.93 17.06
CA ALA A 149 4.35 2.43 18.21
C ALA A 149 4.87 1.27 19.09
N ALA A 150 4.04 0.24 19.29
CA ALA A 150 4.43 -0.97 20.01
C ALA A 150 5.48 -1.80 19.26
N VAL A 151 5.43 -1.80 17.92
CA VAL A 151 6.46 -2.43 17.08
C VAL A 151 7.78 -1.65 17.15
N ALA A 152 7.72 -0.33 16.97
CA ALA A 152 8.89 0.54 16.92
C ALA A 152 9.69 0.52 18.22
N SER A 153 9.04 0.30 19.37
CA SER A 153 9.73 0.16 20.67
C SER A 153 10.50 -1.15 20.84
N GLN A 154 10.20 -2.19 20.04
CA GLN A 154 10.75 -3.54 20.18
C GLN A 154 11.73 -3.92 19.08
N TYR A 155 11.52 -3.41 17.87
CA TYR A 155 12.29 -3.79 16.69
C TYR A 155 13.17 -2.65 16.20
N ASN A 156 14.09 -2.95 15.28
CA ASN A 156 14.81 -1.96 14.48
C ASN A 156 14.14 -1.86 13.09
N VAL A 157 13.07 -1.08 12.99
CA VAL A 157 12.28 -0.96 11.77
C VAL A 157 13.11 -0.36 10.64
N LYS A 158 13.21 -1.06 9.51
CA LYS A 158 13.97 -0.63 8.31
C LYS A 158 13.09 -0.19 7.16
N LEU A 159 11.90 -0.75 7.07
CA LEU A 159 10.95 -0.45 6.00
C LEU A 159 9.54 -0.44 6.53
N ILE A 160 8.78 0.60 6.17
CA ILE A 160 7.35 0.69 6.35
C ILE A 160 6.73 0.83 4.97
N THR A 161 5.88 -0.11 4.60
CA THR A 161 5.15 -0.07 3.33
C THR A 161 3.70 0.26 3.61
N LEU A 162 3.17 1.26 2.89
CA LEU A 162 1.80 1.74 3.02
C LEU A 162 1.06 1.60 1.69
N SER A 163 -0.11 0.96 1.74
CA SER A 163 -1.12 0.97 0.67
C SER A 163 -2.47 1.35 1.29
N ILE A 164 -2.95 2.56 1.05
CA ILE A 164 -4.19 3.07 1.64
C ILE A 164 -4.81 4.14 0.73
N GLY A 165 -6.12 4.34 0.86
CA GLY A 165 -6.87 5.35 0.10
C GLY A 165 -7.87 4.74 -0.90
N GLY A 166 -7.71 3.48 -1.30
CA GLY A 166 -8.67 2.79 -2.19
C GLY A 166 -10.08 2.72 -1.60
N ASN A 167 -10.18 2.42 -0.31
CA ASN A 167 -11.47 2.41 0.41
C ASN A 167 -12.01 3.83 0.63
N ASP A 168 -11.16 4.83 0.86
CA ASP A 168 -11.55 6.25 0.96
C ASP A 168 -12.13 6.78 -0.37
N LEU A 169 -11.68 6.25 -1.51
CA LEU A 169 -12.24 6.52 -2.83
C LEU A 169 -13.55 5.74 -3.10
N GLY A 170 -13.85 4.72 -2.29
CA GLY A 170 -15.00 3.83 -2.48
C GLY A 170 -14.82 2.84 -3.63
N PHE A 171 -13.60 2.32 -3.83
CA PHE A 171 -13.30 1.39 -4.93
C PHE A 171 -14.17 0.11 -4.91
N ALA A 172 -14.55 -0.37 -3.73
CA ALA A 172 -15.49 -1.50 -3.59
C ALA A 172 -16.88 -1.16 -4.17
N ASP A 173 -17.36 0.07 -3.98
CA ASP A 173 -18.63 0.54 -4.54
C ASP A 173 -18.54 0.69 -6.06
N VAL A 174 -17.40 1.16 -6.58
CA VAL A 174 -17.13 1.21 -8.03
C VAL A 174 -17.26 -0.19 -8.63
N ILE A 175 -16.55 -1.18 -8.08
CA ILE A 175 -16.64 -2.57 -8.56
C ILE A 175 -18.08 -3.07 -8.48
N THR A 176 -18.75 -2.89 -7.34
CA THR A 176 -20.12 -3.38 -7.13
C THR A 176 -21.11 -2.77 -8.12
N THR A 177 -20.96 -1.47 -8.40
CA THR A 177 -21.81 -0.76 -9.36
C THR A 177 -21.56 -1.28 -10.77
N CYS A 178 -20.31 -1.35 -11.23
CA CYS A 178 -20.01 -1.86 -12.57
C CYS A 178 -20.46 -3.31 -12.79
N VAL A 179 -20.32 -4.17 -11.76
CA VAL A 179 -20.82 -5.55 -11.81
C VAL A 179 -22.34 -5.58 -11.90
N SER A 180 -23.03 -4.71 -11.16
CA SER A 180 -24.50 -4.63 -11.17
C SER A 180 -25.02 -4.05 -12.49
N ASP A 181 -24.36 -3.03 -13.03
CA ASP A 181 -24.69 -2.44 -14.33
C ASP A 181 -24.48 -3.43 -15.47
N TYR A 182 -23.49 -4.31 -15.37
CA TYR A 182 -23.32 -5.44 -16.29
C TYR A 182 -24.43 -6.49 -16.16
N LEU A 183 -24.74 -6.93 -14.94
CA LEU A 183 -25.62 -8.08 -14.71
C LEU A 183 -27.12 -7.75 -14.79
N VAL A 184 -27.51 -6.55 -14.40
CA VAL A 184 -28.91 -6.17 -14.15
C VAL A 184 -29.37 -5.09 -15.12
N TRP A 185 -28.58 -4.04 -15.29
CA TRP A 185 -29.03 -2.82 -15.98
C TRP A 185 -28.61 -2.75 -17.44
N TYR A 186 -27.67 -3.60 -17.86
CA TYR A 186 -27.08 -3.63 -19.19
C TYR A 186 -26.56 -2.26 -19.65
N SER A 187 -25.88 -1.55 -18.74
CA SER A 187 -25.33 -0.20 -18.93
C SER A 187 -23.85 -0.15 -18.51
N TYR A 188 -23.14 0.88 -18.98
CA TYR A 188 -21.78 1.18 -18.52
C TYR A 188 -21.81 1.96 -17.21
N CYS A 189 -20.83 1.73 -16.34
CA CYS A 189 -20.70 2.46 -15.07
C CYS A 189 -19.71 3.63 -15.15
N ASN A 190 -18.79 3.60 -16.12
CA ASN A 190 -17.58 4.40 -16.11
C ASN A 190 -17.80 5.92 -15.94
N ASP A 191 -18.76 6.52 -16.63
CA ASP A 191 -19.01 7.96 -16.58
C ASP A 191 -19.43 8.43 -15.18
N ASP A 192 -20.40 7.76 -14.56
CA ASP A 192 -20.90 8.09 -13.23
C ASP A 192 -19.84 7.81 -12.15
N GLN A 193 -19.11 6.71 -12.29
CA GLN A 193 -18.05 6.35 -11.34
C GLN A 193 -16.84 7.27 -11.44
N GLN A 194 -16.49 7.77 -12.64
CA GLN A 194 -15.41 8.75 -12.80
C GLN A 194 -15.71 10.03 -12.02
N ALA A 195 -16.92 10.57 -12.15
CA ALA A 195 -17.34 11.77 -11.42
C ALA A 195 -17.31 11.55 -9.89
N ALA A 196 -17.77 10.37 -9.43
CA ALA A 196 -17.72 10.01 -8.02
C ALA A 196 -16.28 9.94 -7.48
N ILE A 197 -15.38 9.28 -8.20
CA ILE A 197 -13.95 9.20 -7.84
C ILE A 197 -13.30 10.58 -7.81
N ASP A 198 -13.54 11.40 -8.83
CA ASP A 198 -12.97 12.74 -8.91
C ASP A 198 -13.39 13.61 -7.72
N SER A 199 -14.64 13.48 -7.28
CA SER A 199 -15.16 14.22 -6.12
C SER A 199 -14.50 13.80 -4.80
N ARG A 200 -14.10 12.53 -4.67
CA ARG A 200 -13.49 11.96 -3.45
C ARG A 200 -11.98 12.08 -3.42
N MET A 201 -11.34 12.19 -4.60
CA MET A 201 -9.88 12.20 -4.77
C MET A 201 -9.16 13.19 -3.85
N PRO A 202 -9.57 14.48 -3.72
CA PRO A 202 -8.83 15.42 -2.86
C PRO A 202 -8.83 15.00 -1.39
N ALA A 203 -9.97 14.55 -0.87
CA ALA A 203 -10.11 14.14 0.52
C ALA A 203 -9.34 12.84 0.81
N ALA A 204 -9.45 11.86 -0.09
CA ALA A 204 -8.71 10.60 0.02
C ALA A 204 -7.19 10.85 0.05
N MET A 205 -6.65 11.65 -0.87
CA MET A 205 -5.22 11.94 -0.95
C MET A 205 -4.72 12.76 0.25
N ALA A 206 -5.54 13.69 0.76
CA ALA A 206 -5.23 14.38 2.01
C ALA A 206 -5.14 13.39 3.19
N GLY A 207 -6.04 12.40 3.22
CA GLY A 207 -6.00 11.33 4.22
C GLY A 207 -4.74 10.47 4.13
N VAL A 208 -4.34 10.04 2.93
CA VAL A 208 -3.08 9.33 2.70
C VAL A 208 -1.89 10.17 3.18
N GLY A 209 -1.87 11.47 2.87
CA GLY A 209 -0.84 12.39 3.33
C GLY A 209 -0.76 12.46 4.86
N LYS A 210 -1.89 12.54 5.55
CA LYS A 210 -1.95 12.52 7.01
C LYS A 210 -1.50 11.18 7.59
N ALA A 211 -1.81 10.05 6.94
CA ALA A 211 -1.34 8.74 7.38
C ALA A 211 0.19 8.66 7.42
N LEU A 212 0.85 9.20 6.38
CA LEU A 212 2.31 9.28 6.32
C LEU A 212 2.89 10.19 7.42
N ASP A 213 2.24 11.31 7.72
CA ASP A 213 2.66 12.21 8.81
C ASP A 213 2.55 11.51 10.19
N GLU A 214 1.47 10.76 10.42
CA GLU A 214 1.26 10.02 11.66
C GLU A 214 2.26 8.88 11.84
N ILE A 215 2.57 8.14 10.76
CA ILE A 215 3.63 7.12 10.78
C ILE A 215 4.96 7.77 11.19
N ARG A 216 5.33 8.91 10.59
CA ARG A 216 6.56 9.62 10.96
C ARG A 216 6.57 10.09 12.41
N ALA A 217 5.43 10.55 12.91
CA ALA A 217 5.30 11.00 14.28
C ALA A 217 5.44 9.84 15.28
N VAL A 218 4.90 8.65 14.97
CA VAL A 218 5.14 7.41 15.75
C VAL A 218 6.64 7.09 15.79
N MET A 219 7.28 7.03 14.63
CA MET A 219 8.68 6.65 14.52
C MET A 219 9.59 7.64 15.26
N SER A 220 9.33 8.94 15.11
CA SER A 220 10.05 9.99 15.84
C SER A 220 9.84 9.88 17.35
N GLY A 221 8.60 9.62 17.79
CA GLY A 221 8.27 9.38 19.20
C GLY A 221 8.94 8.14 19.80
N ALA A 222 9.22 7.13 18.96
CA ALA A 222 9.98 5.94 19.32
C ALA A 222 11.51 6.11 19.24
N GLY A 223 12.00 7.33 18.96
CA GLY A 223 13.43 7.65 18.91
C GLY A 223 14.11 7.42 17.55
N TYR A 224 13.37 7.09 16.49
CA TYR A 224 13.93 6.95 15.16
C TYR A 224 14.16 8.32 14.51
N THR A 225 15.29 8.43 13.82
CA THR A 225 15.56 9.51 12.88
C THR A 225 15.11 9.11 11.47
N ALA A 226 14.89 10.08 10.58
CA ALA A 226 14.42 9.83 9.22
C ALA A 226 15.37 8.96 8.37
N GLY A 227 16.64 8.80 8.78
CA GLY A 227 17.60 7.93 8.12
C GLY A 227 17.60 6.48 8.63
N ASP A 228 16.89 6.17 9.71
CA ASP A 228 16.89 4.83 10.31
C ASP A 228 15.99 3.83 9.56
N TYR A 229 14.95 4.36 8.90
CA TYR A 229 13.90 3.61 8.20
C TYR A 229 13.50 4.32 6.91
N ARG A 230 12.85 3.58 6.00
CA ARG A 230 12.20 4.14 4.81
C ARG A 230 10.70 3.93 4.86
N ILE A 231 9.95 4.86 4.29
CA ILE A 231 8.54 4.68 3.98
C ILE A 231 8.39 4.52 2.46
N VAL A 232 7.64 3.52 2.05
CA VAL A 232 7.20 3.29 0.67
C VAL A 232 5.68 3.45 0.63
N LEU A 233 5.18 4.40 -0.17
CA LEU A 233 3.78 4.47 -0.55
C LEU A 233 3.59 3.71 -1.88
N GLN A 234 2.63 2.80 -1.95
CA GLN A 234 2.37 2.02 -3.16
C GLN A 234 1.01 2.40 -3.75
N SER A 235 0.88 2.27 -5.07
CA SER A 235 -0.43 2.28 -5.72
C SER A 235 -1.07 0.89 -5.71
N TYR A 236 -2.21 0.74 -6.37
CA TYR A 236 -2.89 -0.53 -6.54
C TYR A 236 -2.59 -1.15 -7.91
N PRO A 237 -2.59 -2.48 -8.03
CA PRO A 237 -2.64 -3.14 -9.32
C PRO A 237 -4.03 -3.04 -9.94
N SER A 238 -4.10 -3.11 -11.27
CA SER A 238 -5.40 -3.30 -11.93
C SER A 238 -5.72 -4.81 -12.06
N PRO A 239 -6.86 -5.27 -11.54
CA PRO A 239 -7.19 -6.70 -11.44
C PRO A 239 -7.88 -7.27 -12.69
N ILE A 240 -8.30 -6.40 -13.61
CA ILE A 240 -8.92 -6.74 -14.90
C ILE A 240 -8.08 -6.19 -16.06
N PRO A 241 -8.02 -6.89 -17.20
CA PRO A 241 -7.25 -6.45 -18.35
C PRO A 241 -8.07 -5.47 -19.19
N ARG A 242 -7.46 -4.92 -20.25
CA ARG A 242 -8.21 -4.21 -21.29
C ARG A 242 -9.21 -5.15 -21.96
N SER A 243 -10.27 -4.61 -22.52
CA SER A 243 -11.31 -5.36 -23.24
C SER A 243 -10.72 -6.25 -24.34
N ALA A 244 -9.76 -5.74 -25.11
CA ALA A 244 -9.06 -6.46 -26.18
C ALA A 244 -8.25 -7.67 -25.68
N GLU A 245 -7.90 -7.69 -24.39
CA GLU A 245 -7.11 -8.71 -23.72
C GLU A 245 -7.98 -9.68 -22.91
N MET A 246 -9.29 -9.45 -22.82
CA MET A 246 -10.25 -10.34 -22.15
C MET A 246 -10.55 -11.60 -22.98
N ARG A 247 -10.47 -12.76 -22.31
CA ARG A 247 -10.72 -14.10 -22.87
C ARG A 247 -12.17 -14.29 -23.31
N TYR A 248 -13.11 -13.61 -22.66
CA TYR A 248 -14.54 -13.73 -22.90
C TYR A 248 -15.09 -12.45 -23.55
N PRO A 249 -15.91 -12.56 -24.62
CA PRO A 249 -16.58 -11.41 -25.21
C PRO A 249 -17.59 -10.81 -24.22
N GLU A 250 -17.94 -9.53 -24.40
CA GLU A 250 -19.00 -8.88 -23.59
C GLU A 250 -20.41 -9.37 -23.96
N SER A 251 -20.55 -10.09 -25.07
CA SER A 251 -21.81 -10.72 -25.46
C SER A 251 -22.05 -12.00 -24.66
N GLY A 252 -23.27 -12.15 -24.14
CA GLY A 252 -23.69 -13.33 -23.37
C GLY A 252 -23.13 -13.34 -21.95
N TRP A 253 -23.14 -14.51 -21.32
CA TRP A 253 -22.93 -14.63 -19.87
C TRP A 253 -21.55 -15.17 -19.46
N SER A 254 -20.66 -15.46 -20.41
CA SER A 254 -19.39 -16.12 -20.12
C SER A 254 -18.43 -15.30 -19.24
N ARG A 255 -18.50 -13.96 -19.28
CA ARG A 255 -17.79 -13.09 -18.33
C ARG A 255 -18.27 -13.29 -16.90
N SER A 256 -19.57 -13.52 -16.70
CA SER A 256 -20.18 -13.72 -15.38
C SER A 256 -20.06 -15.16 -14.92
N ASP A 257 -20.63 -16.10 -15.66
CA ASP A 257 -20.88 -17.47 -15.21
C ASP A 257 -19.61 -18.31 -15.11
N THR A 258 -18.61 -18.00 -15.94
CA THR A 258 -17.33 -18.73 -15.99
C THR A 258 -16.15 -17.84 -15.63
N GLY A 259 -16.08 -16.64 -16.21
CA GLY A 259 -14.92 -15.76 -16.06
C GLY A 259 -14.79 -15.12 -14.68
N GLY A 260 -15.91 -14.78 -14.05
CA GLY A 260 -15.94 -13.95 -12.84
C GLY A 260 -15.38 -12.54 -13.09
N CYS A 261 -15.62 -11.98 -14.27
CA CYS A 261 -15.25 -10.63 -14.68
C CYS A 261 -16.41 -9.90 -15.40
N PRO A 262 -17.59 -9.77 -14.78
CA PRO A 262 -18.77 -9.16 -15.40
C PRO A 262 -18.61 -7.63 -15.51
N PHE A 263 -17.78 -7.19 -16.46
CA PHE A 263 -17.52 -5.79 -16.78
C PHE A 263 -17.72 -5.57 -18.27
N TRP A 264 -18.27 -4.42 -18.67
CA TRP A 264 -18.35 -4.06 -20.09
C TRP A 264 -16.98 -3.70 -20.64
N ASN A 265 -16.82 -3.73 -21.96
CA ASN A 265 -15.56 -3.35 -22.62
C ASN A 265 -15.12 -1.93 -22.22
N GLY A 266 -16.04 -0.97 -22.32
CA GLY A 266 -15.80 0.42 -21.94
C GLY A 266 -15.45 0.61 -20.46
N ASP A 267 -15.99 -0.21 -19.56
CA ASP A 267 -15.66 -0.15 -18.13
C ASP A 267 -14.27 -0.74 -17.86
N ALA A 268 -13.93 -1.86 -18.50
CA ALA A 268 -12.62 -2.50 -18.39
C ALA A 268 -11.50 -1.60 -18.94
N ASP A 269 -11.72 -0.98 -20.10
CA ASP A 269 -10.76 -0.06 -20.72
C ASP A 269 -10.61 1.22 -19.88
N TRP A 270 -11.71 1.79 -19.40
CA TRP A 270 -11.68 2.93 -18.48
C TRP A 270 -10.91 2.62 -17.19
N ALA A 271 -11.21 1.49 -16.55
CA ALA A 271 -10.55 1.09 -15.33
C ALA A 271 -9.04 0.95 -15.55
N ARG A 272 -8.64 0.38 -16.71
CA ARG A 272 -7.23 0.08 -16.99
C ARG A 272 -6.42 1.28 -17.46
N ASP A 273 -6.98 2.11 -18.34
CA ASP A 273 -6.23 3.17 -19.02
C ASP A 273 -6.44 4.55 -18.38
N SER A 274 -7.51 4.75 -17.62
CA SER A 274 -7.85 6.04 -17.01
C SER A 274 -7.81 5.99 -15.49
N LEU A 275 -8.66 5.17 -14.85
CA LEU A 275 -8.88 5.19 -13.40
C LEU A 275 -7.61 4.81 -12.61
N VAL A 276 -7.05 3.63 -12.88
CA VAL A 276 -5.87 3.15 -12.13
C VAL A 276 -4.66 4.06 -12.34
N PRO A 277 -4.34 4.51 -13.57
CA PRO A 277 -3.30 5.52 -13.78
C PRO A 277 -3.58 6.85 -13.06
N GLN A 278 -4.83 7.32 -12.99
CA GLN A 278 -5.19 8.54 -12.26
C GLN A 278 -4.91 8.41 -10.77
N ILE A 279 -5.37 7.33 -10.13
CA ILE A 279 -5.14 7.05 -8.71
C ILE A 279 -3.63 6.92 -8.43
N SER A 280 -2.89 6.17 -9.27
CA SER A 280 -1.44 6.01 -9.13
C SER A 280 -0.69 7.35 -9.23
N ARG A 281 -1.08 8.24 -10.16
CA ARG A 281 -0.50 9.60 -10.25
C ARG A 281 -0.80 10.44 -9.02
N ALA A 282 -2.02 10.37 -8.48
CA ALA A 282 -2.41 11.11 -7.28
C ALA A 282 -1.59 10.64 -6.06
N LEU A 283 -1.48 9.33 -5.84
CA LEU A 283 -0.65 8.76 -4.78
C LEU A 283 0.84 9.09 -4.97
N ALA A 284 1.35 9.08 -6.20
CA ALA A 284 2.72 9.50 -6.48
C ALA A 284 2.95 10.98 -6.11
N GLY A 285 1.96 11.85 -6.36
CA GLY A 285 1.97 13.24 -5.92
C GLY A 285 2.03 13.37 -4.39
N VAL A 286 1.25 12.56 -3.66
CA VAL A 286 1.32 12.49 -2.20
C VAL A 286 2.71 12.03 -1.75
N ALA A 287 3.24 10.96 -2.33
CA ALA A 287 4.57 10.45 -2.00
C ALA A 287 5.66 11.51 -2.21
N ALA A 288 5.63 12.22 -3.33
CA ALA A 288 6.55 13.32 -3.62
C ALA A 288 6.42 14.46 -2.62
N SER A 289 5.18 14.91 -2.32
CA SER A 289 4.93 15.98 -1.35
C SER A 289 5.39 15.63 0.07
N LYS A 290 5.33 14.34 0.42
CA LYS A 290 5.79 13.84 1.71
C LYS A 290 7.26 13.43 1.68
N GLY A 291 7.92 13.34 0.53
CA GLY A 291 9.31 12.87 0.46
C GLY A 291 9.46 11.42 0.93
N VAL A 292 8.56 10.54 0.47
CA VAL A 292 8.65 9.09 0.67
C VAL A 292 8.83 8.40 -0.68
N GLN A 293 9.36 7.17 -0.70
CA GLN A 293 9.49 6.42 -1.96
C GLN A 293 8.11 6.04 -2.48
N PHE A 294 7.98 5.98 -3.81
CA PHE A 294 6.76 5.53 -4.47
C PHE A 294 7.00 4.26 -5.29
N LEU A 295 6.09 3.30 -5.16
CA LEU A 295 6.01 2.10 -6.00
C LEU A 295 4.70 2.07 -6.78
N ASP A 296 4.79 2.17 -8.10
CA ASP A 296 3.65 1.97 -8.99
C ASP A 296 3.42 0.48 -9.22
N LEU A 297 2.20 0.04 -8.94
CA LEU A 297 1.75 -1.33 -9.13
C LEU A 297 0.75 -1.47 -10.28
N GLY A 298 0.37 -0.38 -10.96
CA GLY A 298 -0.73 -0.40 -11.94
C GLY A 298 -0.60 -1.48 -13.02
N ASP A 299 0.61 -1.68 -13.54
CA ASP A 299 0.94 -2.67 -14.59
C ASP A 299 1.44 -4.02 -14.05
N MET A 300 1.56 -4.21 -12.73
CA MET A 300 2.24 -5.40 -12.20
C MET A 300 1.52 -6.71 -12.58
N LEU A 301 0.21 -6.65 -12.80
CA LEU A 301 -0.62 -7.79 -13.18
C LEU A 301 -0.84 -7.90 -14.69
N GLN A 302 -0.14 -7.12 -15.54
CA GLN A 302 -0.31 -7.17 -17.00
C GLN A 302 -0.22 -8.60 -17.54
N GLY A 303 -1.29 -9.10 -18.19
CA GLY A 303 -1.36 -10.48 -18.69
C GLY A 303 -1.56 -11.54 -17.60
N ARG A 304 -1.90 -11.12 -16.36
CA ARG A 304 -2.16 -11.95 -15.18
C ARG A 304 -3.51 -11.66 -14.52
N GLU A 305 -4.26 -10.72 -15.08
CA GLU A 305 -5.55 -10.28 -14.59
C GLU A 305 -6.63 -11.37 -14.72
N VAL A 306 -7.74 -11.17 -14.00
CA VAL A 306 -8.94 -12.00 -14.14
C VAL A 306 -9.42 -11.93 -15.57
N CYS A 307 -9.71 -13.09 -16.17
CA CYS A 307 -10.13 -13.21 -17.57
C CYS A 307 -9.08 -12.79 -18.61
N SER A 308 -7.81 -12.60 -18.27
CA SER A 308 -6.78 -12.35 -19.29
C SER A 308 -6.66 -13.54 -20.27
N LYS A 309 -6.44 -13.25 -21.56
CA LYS A 309 -6.13 -14.26 -22.60
C LYS A 309 -4.81 -14.99 -22.33
N ALA A 310 -3.90 -14.38 -21.57
CA ALA A 310 -2.58 -14.94 -21.24
C ALA A 310 -2.60 -15.87 -20.01
N THR A 311 -3.74 -15.99 -19.34
CA THR A 311 -3.94 -16.87 -18.19
C THR A 311 -5.08 -17.85 -18.42
N ARG A 312 -5.27 -18.75 -17.45
CA ARG A 312 -6.39 -19.68 -17.38
C ARG A 312 -6.81 -19.94 -15.93
N GLN A 313 -8.04 -20.38 -15.78
CA GLN A 313 -8.54 -20.94 -14.52
C GLN A 313 -8.15 -22.42 -14.41
N ALA A 314 -8.01 -22.91 -13.18
CA ALA A 314 -7.83 -24.33 -12.89
C ALA A 314 -9.09 -25.13 -13.26
N THR A 315 -8.89 -26.38 -13.67
CA THR A 315 -9.93 -27.34 -14.04
C THR A 315 -9.70 -28.67 -13.32
N SER A 316 -10.61 -29.63 -13.44
CA SER A 316 -10.42 -30.97 -12.87
C SER A 316 -9.18 -31.71 -13.38
N THR A 317 -8.65 -31.33 -14.55
CA THR A 317 -7.48 -31.94 -15.19
C THR A 317 -6.26 -31.01 -15.24
N THR A 318 -6.42 -29.73 -14.89
CA THR A 318 -5.36 -28.72 -14.94
C THR A 318 -5.26 -28.00 -13.60
N ALA A 319 -4.21 -28.31 -12.84
CA ALA A 319 -3.93 -27.66 -11.56
C ALA A 319 -3.54 -26.18 -11.74
N PRO A 320 -3.72 -25.33 -10.71
CA PRO A 320 -3.22 -23.97 -10.74
C PRO A 320 -1.68 -23.93 -10.80
N SER A 321 -1.15 -22.89 -11.42
CA SER A 321 0.28 -22.68 -11.60
C SER A 321 0.61 -21.19 -11.55
N ALA A 322 1.70 -20.82 -10.89
CA ALA A 322 2.18 -19.44 -10.82
C ALA A 322 2.42 -18.82 -12.21
N THR A 323 2.74 -19.64 -13.22
CA THR A 323 3.06 -19.18 -14.58
C THR A 323 1.87 -19.08 -15.52
N THR A 324 0.71 -19.68 -15.18
CA THR A 324 -0.46 -19.71 -16.09
C THR A 324 -1.77 -19.29 -15.42
N SER A 325 -1.83 -19.27 -14.09
CA SER A 325 -3.03 -18.84 -13.37
C SER A 325 -3.18 -17.33 -13.36
N GLU A 326 -4.42 -16.89 -13.21
CA GLU A 326 -4.77 -15.51 -12.86
C GLU A 326 -4.18 -15.18 -11.48
N TRP A 327 -3.68 -13.95 -11.30
CA TRP A 327 -3.04 -13.47 -10.07
C TRP A 327 -3.93 -12.55 -9.24
N ALA A 328 -5.12 -12.23 -9.73
CA ALA A 328 -6.19 -11.60 -8.97
C ALA A 328 -7.34 -12.59 -8.77
N ARG A 329 -8.08 -12.43 -7.68
CA ARG A 329 -9.30 -13.18 -7.41
C ARG A 329 -10.42 -12.66 -8.29
N PHE A 330 -11.16 -13.55 -8.94
CA PHE A 330 -12.34 -13.15 -9.72
C PHE A 330 -13.42 -12.48 -8.85
N VAL A 331 -14.50 -11.98 -9.46
CA VAL A 331 -15.68 -11.51 -8.74
C VAL A 331 -16.41 -12.73 -8.19
N ASP A 332 -16.45 -12.85 -6.86
CA ASP A 332 -17.15 -13.93 -6.15
C ASP A 332 -18.59 -13.52 -5.80
N ALA A 333 -19.30 -12.93 -6.77
CA ALA A 333 -20.65 -12.40 -6.65
C ALA A 333 -21.41 -12.53 -7.99
N GLY A 334 -22.74 -12.54 -7.93
CA GLY A 334 -23.60 -12.60 -9.12
C GLY A 334 -24.00 -14.02 -9.54
N LEU A 335 -23.91 -14.31 -10.85
CA LEU A 335 -24.41 -15.56 -11.46
C LEU A 335 -23.43 -16.74 -11.38
N SER A 336 -22.15 -16.49 -11.10
CA SER A 336 -21.18 -17.57 -10.84
C SER A 336 -21.46 -18.25 -9.51
N ALA A 337 -21.24 -19.57 -9.44
CA ALA A 337 -21.26 -20.29 -8.17
C ALA A 337 -20.18 -19.72 -7.23
N SER A 338 -20.61 -19.13 -6.11
CA SER A 338 -19.71 -18.54 -5.13
C SER A 338 -18.72 -19.58 -4.59
N GLN A 339 -17.44 -19.20 -4.57
CA GLN A 339 -16.33 -20.06 -4.17
C GLN A 339 -15.61 -19.55 -2.93
N GLY A 340 -15.96 -18.39 -2.37
CA GLY A 340 -15.27 -17.80 -1.24
C GLY A 340 -16.11 -16.73 -0.55
N THR A 341 -15.45 -15.79 0.12
CA THR A 341 -16.14 -14.59 0.60
C THR A 341 -16.11 -13.55 -0.51
N VAL A 342 -17.23 -12.83 -0.69
CA VAL A 342 -17.34 -11.72 -1.66
C VAL A 342 -16.22 -10.69 -1.45
N GLN A 343 -15.83 -10.49 -0.19
CA GLN A 343 -14.76 -9.59 0.23
C GLN A 343 -13.43 -9.84 -0.48
N GLU A 344 -13.09 -11.11 -0.79
CA GLU A 344 -11.84 -11.47 -1.47
C GLU A 344 -11.80 -11.05 -2.95
N SER A 345 -12.93 -10.63 -3.53
CA SER A 345 -13.04 -10.31 -4.96
C SER A 345 -12.06 -9.23 -5.40
N MET A 346 -11.50 -9.37 -6.60
CA MET A 346 -10.60 -8.41 -7.25
C MET A 346 -9.28 -8.12 -6.53
N HIS A 347 -8.97 -8.80 -5.42
CA HIS A 347 -7.70 -8.65 -4.73
C HIS A 347 -6.60 -9.54 -5.32
N PRO A 348 -5.31 -9.18 -5.18
CA PRO A 348 -4.20 -10.06 -5.54
C PRO A 348 -4.28 -11.35 -4.73
N ASN A 349 -4.31 -12.47 -5.42
CA ASN A 349 -4.41 -13.80 -4.82
C ASN A 349 -3.03 -14.31 -4.38
N TYR A 350 -2.90 -15.58 -4.00
CA TYR A 350 -1.63 -16.18 -3.55
C TYR A 350 -0.43 -15.83 -4.47
N TYR A 351 -0.60 -15.94 -5.79
CA TYR A 351 0.48 -15.66 -6.75
C TYR A 351 0.72 -14.15 -6.90
N GLY A 352 -0.34 -13.34 -6.90
CA GLY A 352 -0.23 -11.88 -6.93
C GLY A 352 0.48 -11.31 -5.70
N GLN A 353 0.21 -11.87 -4.52
CA GLN A 353 0.86 -11.49 -3.26
C GLN A 353 2.34 -11.89 -3.22
N GLN A 354 2.71 -13.03 -3.81
CA GLN A 354 4.12 -13.39 -4.02
C GLN A 354 4.82 -12.41 -4.97
N ALA A 355 4.15 -12.01 -6.05
CA ALA A 355 4.66 -11.01 -6.98
C ALA A 355 4.86 -9.64 -6.31
N LEU A 356 3.92 -9.21 -5.46
CA LEU A 356 4.07 -8.02 -4.62
C LEU A 356 5.30 -8.12 -3.72
N GLY A 357 5.50 -9.25 -3.03
CA GLY A 357 6.67 -9.48 -2.19
C GLY A 357 8.00 -9.39 -2.96
N GLN A 358 8.04 -9.88 -4.20
CA GLN A 358 9.20 -9.71 -5.07
C GLN A 358 9.40 -8.23 -5.47
N CYS A 359 8.34 -7.50 -5.82
CA CYS A 359 8.43 -6.07 -6.08
C CYS A 359 9.02 -5.31 -4.88
N LEU A 360 8.56 -5.63 -3.66
CA LEU A 360 9.07 -5.03 -2.44
C LEU A 360 10.54 -5.37 -2.20
N THR A 361 10.93 -6.63 -2.42
CA THR A 361 12.32 -7.09 -2.32
C THR A 361 13.24 -6.32 -3.29
N LEU A 362 12.82 -6.17 -4.55
CA LEU A 362 13.56 -5.42 -5.56
C LEU A 362 13.67 -3.93 -5.20
N LEU A 363 12.58 -3.35 -4.70
CA LEU A 363 12.55 -1.94 -4.30
C LEU A 363 13.40 -1.69 -3.05
N TYR A 364 13.43 -2.64 -2.12
CA TYR A 364 14.29 -2.53 -0.95
C TYR A 364 15.77 -2.43 -1.33
N ALA A 365 16.19 -3.10 -2.40
CA ALA A 365 17.54 -2.97 -2.98
C ALA A 365 17.79 -1.65 -3.75
N ARG A 366 16.82 -0.72 -3.76
CA ARG A 366 16.92 0.63 -4.34
C ARG A 366 16.69 1.67 -3.24
N PRO A 367 17.75 2.24 -2.64
CA PRO A 367 17.60 3.13 -1.47
C PRO A 367 16.89 4.45 -1.78
N SER A 368 16.82 4.83 -3.05
CA SER A 368 16.18 6.05 -3.54
C SER A 368 15.56 5.83 -4.92
N GLY A 369 14.77 6.79 -5.38
CA GLY A 369 14.07 6.76 -6.66
C GLY A 369 12.68 6.12 -6.56
N ASN A 370 11.83 6.47 -7.51
CA ASN A 370 10.49 5.91 -7.65
C ASN A 370 10.49 4.89 -8.79
N PHE A 371 9.70 3.84 -8.63
CA PHE A 371 9.71 2.73 -9.58
C PHE A 371 8.30 2.26 -9.88
N ALA A 372 8.10 1.72 -11.07
CA ALA A 372 6.98 0.85 -11.39
C ALA A 372 7.42 -0.60 -11.35
N CYS A 373 6.59 -1.48 -10.77
CA CYS A 373 6.80 -2.91 -10.83
C CYS A 373 6.02 -3.53 -11.98
N ARG A 374 6.67 -4.44 -12.71
CA ARG A 374 6.14 -5.13 -13.88
C ARG A 374 6.45 -6.61 -13.79
N ASN A 375 5.66 -7.44 -14.46
CA ASN A 375 5.94 -8.86 -14.61
C ASN A 375 6.52 -9.17 -16.00
N THR A 376 7.19 -10.32 -16.08
CA THR A 376 7.59 -10.93 -17.35
C THR A 376 6.55 -11.97 -17.76
N ALA A 377 6.04 -11.86 -18.99
CA ALA A 377 5.02 -12.76 -19.51
C ALA A 377 5.44 -14.23 -19.37
N GLY A 378 4.52 -15.08 -18.89
CA GLY A 378 4.77 -16.51 -18.72
C GLY A 378 5.63 -16.90 -17.51
N GLN A 379 6.20 -15.94 -16.77
CA GLN A 379 7.02 -16.21 -15.57
C GLN A 379 6.20 -16.13 -14.28
N ASP A 380 6.71 -16.73 -13.21
CA ASP A 380 6.16 -16.59 -11.85
C ASP A 380 6.65 -15.29 -11.19
N ALA A 381 6.51 -15.19 -9.86
CA ALA A 381 6.97 -14.04 -9.08
C ALA A 381 8.48 -13.76 -9.26
N GLY A 382 9.31 -14.74 -9.62
CA GLY A 382 10.73 -14.51 -9.93
C GLY A 382 10.95 -13.65 -11.18
N GLY A 383 9.94 -13.55 -12.05
CA GLY A 383 9.95 -12.71 -13.25
C GLY A 383 9.53 -11.26 -13.03
N MET A 384 9.32 -10.80 -11.80
CA MET A 384 9.05 -9.39 -11.52
C MET A 384 10.30 -8.53 -11.71
N TYR A 385 10.13 -7.31 -12.21
CA TYR A 385 11.21 -6.33 -12.38
C TYR A 385 10.72 -4.90 -12.15
N LEU A 386 11.67 -3.99 -11.91
CA LEU A 386 11.40 -2.57 -11.70
C LEU A 386 11.82 -1.74 -12.91
N THR A 387 11.01 -0.73 -13.25
CA THR A 387 11.36 0.35 -14.18
C THR A 387 11.31 1.68 -13.43
N ALA A 388 12.18 2.64 -13.77
CA ALA A 388 12.12 3.97 -13.16
C ALA A 388 10.78 4.68 -13.47
N LYS A 389 10.31 5.52 -12.56
CA LYS A 389 9.10 6.35 -12.70
C LYS A 389 9.43 7.84 -12.61
#